data_AF-A0A538RIC4-F1
#
_entry.id   AF-A0A538RIC4-F1
#
_cell.length_a   1.000
_cell.length_b   1.000
_cell.length_c   1.000
_cell.angle_alpha   90.00
_cell.angle_beta   90.00
_cell.angle_gamma   90.00
#
_symmetry.space_group_name_H-M   'P 1'
#
loop_
_entity.id
_entity.type
_entity.pdbx_description
1 polymer ?
#
loop_
_entity_poly.entity_id
_entity_poly.type
_entity_poly.pdbx_seq_one_letter_code
_entity_poly.pdbx_strand_id
1 'polypeptide(L)'
;MAIMKAVLFSCGLLGLFVLSVVPDGLAIQVDSPLGSPEVMQQGNEASKLSVSTKEFILGTKGQQYLIHWQKRIIPIPRKWLIALKDEQDEEGEGVSAFSYDRDITSFPIGNGELGLHLSSFDAMAPGSGSAQAAAGRDVFLVFNPKTSAFRPGLINLGRTKGRLRYLGCFSAVASHFIIEDINGDGLTDIGTVEERMMCKEYTNDQGVDVVAGPFYRQDLIKWHLFHKGQWRYDEQYDGRLLEQVTELPLIGIAFSPVDFVGEVYWQSYDPRVWRSRSPQGVLYVPAYRKELIRQHEQKR
;
A
#
# COMPACT_ATOMS: atom_id res chain seq x y z
N MET A 1 -28.97 9.33 -73.33
CA MET A 1 -28.13 9.60 -72.14
C MET A 1 -27.40 8.30 -71.82
N ALA A 2 -26.24 7.97 -72.42
CA ALA A 2 -24.94 8.65 -72.41
C ALA A 2 -24.46 8.82 -70.94
N ILE A 3 -23.32 8.28 -70.49
CA ILE A 3 -22.04 8.08 -71.17
C ILE A 3 -21.34 6.79 -70.68
N MET A 4 -20.83 6.07 -71.68
CA MET A 4 -19.85 4.98 -71.68
C MET A 4 -18.44 5.57 -71.59
N LYS A 5 -17.49 4.89 -70.94
CA LYS A 5 -16.08 4.88 -71.40
C LYS A 5 -15.34 3.67 -70.84
N ALA A 6 -14.99 2.78 -71.76
CA ALA A 6 -13.95 1.77 -71.63
C ALA A 6 -12.56 2.42 -71.81
N VAL A 7 -11.49 1.69 -71.49
CA VAL A 7 -10.42 1.27 -72.43
C VAL A 7 -9.30 0.53 -71.67
N LEU A 8 -8.90 -0.60 -72.26
CA LEU A 8 -7.72 -1.43 -71.97
C LEU A 8 -6.40 -0.71 -72.31
N PHE A 9 -5.30 -1.13 -71.69
CA PHE A 9 -4.00 -1.17 -72.39
C PHE A 9 -3.18 -2.40 -72.01
N SER A 10 -2.62 -3.02 -73.05
CA SER A 10 -1.72 -4.18 -73.09
C SER A 10 -0.27 -3.75 -73.32
N CYS A 11 0.70 -4.59 -72.94
CA CYS A 11 1.98 -4.91 -73.60
C CYS A 11 2.79 -5.78 -72.59
N GLY A 12 3.41 -6.92 -72.88
CA GLY A 12 4.16 -7.40 -74.06
C GLY A 12 5.62 -7.62 -73.60
N LEU A 13 6.08 -8.85 -73.37
CA LEU A 13 6.90 -9.73 -74.24
C LEU A 13 8.34 -9.91 -73.71
N LEU A 14 8.86 -11.16 -73.87
CA LEU A 14 10.28 -11.58 -73.94
C LEU A 14 11.14 -11.34 -72.68
N GLY A 15 11.75 -12.35 -72.04
CA GLY A 15 12.51 -13.46 -72.59
C GLY A 15 14.00 -13.11 -72.53
N LEU A 16 14.79 -13.80 -71.70
CA LEU A 16 16.15 -14.29 -72.00
C LEU A 16 16.76 -14.96 -70.76
N PHE A 17 17.05 -16.25 -70.89
CA PHE A 17 18.11 -16.92 -70.14
C PHE A 17 19.45 -16.44 -70.70
N VAL A 18 20.36 -15.99 -69.84
CA VAL A 18 21.79 -15.92 -70.14
C VAL A 18 22.54 -16.63 -69.03
N LEU A 19 23.20 -17.71 -69.42
CA LEU A 19 24.22 -18.42 -68.68
C LEU A 19 25.45 -17.54 -68.50
N SER A 20 26.16 -17.81 -67.39
CA SER A 20 27.61 -17.99 -67.30
C SER A 20 28.44 -16.95 -66.52
N VAL A 21 29.44 -17.56 -65.87
CA VAL A 21 30.72 -17.05 -65.38
C VAL A 21 30.75 -16.46 -63.96
N VAL A 22 31.22 -17.31 -63.04
CA VAL A 22 31.84 -16.94 -61.77
C VAL A 22 33.24 -16.36 -62.04
N PRO A 23 33.64 -15.31 -61.31
CA PRO A 23 34.94 -15.38 -60.66
C PRO A 23 34.91 -14.99 -59.19
N ASP A 24 35.93 -15.48 -58.49
CA ASP A 24 36.14 -15.53 -57.06
C ASP A 24 35.99 -14.23 -56.27
N GLY A 25 35.56 -14.42 -55.02
CA GLY A 25 36.17 -13.77 -53.87
C GLY A 25 35.64 -12.38 -53.49
N LEU A 26 34.59 -12.33 -52.68
CA LEU A 26 34.41 -11.32 -51.63
C LEU A 26 33.27 -11.75 -50.70
N ALA A 27 33.61 -12.03 -49.45
CA ALA A 27 32.64 -12.27 -48.39
C ALA A 27 31.97 -10.95 -48.01
N ILE A 28 30.68 -10.79 -48.34
CA ILE A 28 29.80 -9.78 -47.75
C ILE A 28 28.42 -10.41 -47.55
N GLN A 29 27.96 -10.37 -46.30
CA GLN A 29 26.62 -10.66 -45.80
C GLN A 29 25.53 -10.04 -46.70
N VAL A 30 24.54 -10.84 -47.10
CA VAL A 30 23.30 -10.33 -47.71
C VAL A 30 22.11 -10.96 -47.01
N ASP A 31 21.26 -10.05 -46.54
CA ASP A 31 19.98 -10.25 -45.87
C ASP A 31 19.02 -11.16 -46.64
N SER A 32 18.18 -11.88 -45.90
CA SER A 32 16.87 -12.32 -46.37
C SER A 32 15.78 -11.67 -45.51
N PRO A 33 14.84 -10.92 -46.12
CA PRO A 33 13.72 -10.31 -45.43
C PRO A 33 12.50 -11.24 -45.48
N LEU A 34 11.80 -11.40 -44.37
CA LEU A 34 10.33 -11.41 -44.31
C LEU A 34 9.91 -11.56 -42.85
N GLY A 35 9.19 -10.54 -42.39
CA GLY A 35 8.84 -10.29 -41.01
C GLY A 35 8.00 -11.39 -40.37
N SER A 36 8.37 -11.72 -39.15
CA SER A 36 7.44 -12.13 -38.11
C SER A 36 7.33 -10.94 -37.15
N PRO A 37 6.14 -10.55 -36.68
CA PRO A 37 6.04 -9.41 -35.77
C PRO A 37 6.81 -9.75 -34.50
N GLU A 38 7.88 -9.00 -34.24
CA GLU A 38 8.45 -8.87 -32.91
C GLU A 38 7.30 -8.41 -32.01
N VAL A 39 6.74 -9.36 -31.27
CA VAL A 39 6.10 -9.04 -30.01
C VAL A 39 7.23 -8.51 -29.14
N MET A 40 7.41 -7.19 -29.17
CA MET A 40 8.15 -6.46 -28.14
C MET A 40 7.45 -6.77 -26.81
N GLN A 41 7.86 -7.85 -26.16
CA GLN A 41 7.87 -7.90 -24.71
C GLN A 41 8.94 -6.91 -24.26
N GLN A 42 8.59 -5.62 -24.28
CA GLN A 42 9.12 -4.69 -23.30
C GLN A 42 8.66 -5.24 -21.96
N GLY A 43 9.52 -6.08 -21.37
CA GLY A 43 9.48 -6.31 -19.94
C GLY A 43 9.64 -4.95 -19.29
N ASN A 44 8.53 -4.37 -18.84
CA ASN A 44 8.56 -3.39 -17.78
C ASN A 44 9.24 -4.12 -16.61
N GLU A 45 10.54 -3.92 -16.45
CA GLU A 45 11.12 -3.95 -15.11
C GLU A 45 10.35 -2.89 -14.33
N ALA A 46 9.31 -3.33 -13.62
CA ALA A 46 8.59 -2.49 -12.68
C ALA A 46 9.63 -1.98 -11.68
N SER A 47 10.10 -0.75 -11.87
CA SER A 47 11.05 -0.14 -10.95
C SER A 47 10.34 -0.03 -9.62
N LYS A 48 10.72 -0.87 -8.66
CA LYS A 48 10.18 -0.83 -7.30
C LYS A 48 10.20 0.60 -6.78
N LEU A 49 9.05 1.12 -6.36
CA LEU A 49 8.93 2.47 -5.85
C LEU A 49 9.90 2.66 -4.67
N SER A 50 10.69 3.73 -4.70
CA SER A 50 11.66 4.03 -3.64
C SER A 50 10.93 4.64 -2.45
N VAL A 51 11.10 4.03 -1.27
CA VAL A 51 10.57 4.52 0.01
C VAL A 51 11.72 4.98 0.90
N SER A 52 11.58 6.17 1.52
CA SER A 52 12.61 6.79 2.37
C SER A 52 12.03 7.22 3.72
N THR A 53 12.71 6.87 4.82
CA THR A 53 12.32 7.24 6.20
C THR A 53 13.24 8.28 6.84
N LYS A 54 14.14 8.89 6.05
CA LYS A 54 15.24 9.74 6.57
C LYS A 54 15.16 11.19 6.13
N GLU A 55 14.26 11.51 5.21
CA GLU A 55 14.20 12.84 4.57
C GLU A 55 13.39 13.85 5.39
N PHE A 56 12.40 13.36 6.13
CA PHE A 56 11.44 14.18 6.84
C PHE A 56 11.37 13.75 8.30
N ILE A 57 11.27 14.74 9.18
CA ILE A 57 11.12 14.54 10.62
C ILE A 57 9.94 15.36 11.11
N LEU A 58 9.03 14.74 11.84
CA LEU A 58 7.97 15.43 12.56
C LEU A 58 8.50 15.98 13.89
N GLY A 59 8.20 17.24 14.15
CA GLY A 59 8.45 17.90 15.42
C GLY A 59 7.20 18.63 15.92
N THR A 60 7.26 19.08 17.16
CA THR A 60 6.19 19.88 17.78
C THR A 60 6.78 21.13 18.43
N LYS A 61 6.03 22.23 18.40
CA LYS A 61 6.32 23.46 19.15
C LYS A 61 5.03 24.00 19.74
N GLY A 62 4.83 23.79 21.05
CA GLY A 62 3.53 24.03 21.67
C GLY A 62 2.46 23.13 21.04
N GLN A 63 1.37 23.73 20.56
CA GLN A 63 0.25 23.00 19.92
C GLN A 63 0.40 22.81 18.39
N GLN A 64 1.54 23.24 17.82
CA GLN A 64 1.77 23.21 16.38
C GLN A 64 2.69 22.05 15.98
N TYR A 65 2.32 21.36 14.91
CA TYR A 65 3.17 20.37 14.26
C TYR A 65 4.05 21.04 13.20
N LEU A 66 5.30 20.59 13.14
CA LEU A 66 6.34 21.11 12.26
C LEU A 66 6.95 19.93 11.50
N ILE A 67 7.08 20.04 10.18
CA ILE A 67 7.86 19.09 9.38
C ILE A 67 9.22 19.72 9.08
N HIS A 68 10.26 19.01 9.49
CA HIS A 68 11.65 19.34 9.17
C HIS A 68 12.03 18.64 7.87
N TRP A 69 12.50 19.42 6.90
CA TRP A 69 12.99 18.91 5.62
C TRP A 69 14.23 19.69 5.22
N GLN A 70 15.37 19.00 5.10
CA GLN A 70 16.67 19.64 4.92
C GLN A 70 16.93 20.72 5.99
N LYS A 71 17.09 21.99 5.60
CA LYS A 71 17.28 23.14 6.51
C LYS A 71 15.97 23.92 6.77
N ARG A 72 14.83 23.44 6.28
CA ARG A 72 13.53 24.10 6.41
C ARG A 72 12.73 23.48 7.54
N ILE A 73 11.98 24.33 8.22
CA ILE A 73 11.00 23.96 9.24
C ILE A 73 9.67 24.52 8.77
N ILE A 74 8.73 23.65 8.46
CA ILE A 74 7.51 24.02 7.77
C ILE A 74 6.33 23.64 8.67
N PRO A 75 5.54 24.60 9.14
CA PRO A 75 4.38 24.29 9.96
C PRO A 75 3.28 23.60 9.15
N ILE A 76 2.61 22.64 9.78
CA ILE A 76 1.40 22.03 9.22
C ILE A 76 0.21 22.23 10.17
N PRO A 77 -1.01 22.43 9.65
CA PRO A 77 -2.21 22.51 10.48
C PRO A 77 -2.46 21.22 11.28
N ARG A 78 -2.66 21.35 12.60
CA ARG A 78 -3.04 20.23 13.51
C ARG A 78 -4.24 19.44 12.98
N LYS A 79 -5.23 20.14 12.42
CA LYS A 79 -6.45 19.53 11.85
C LYS A 79 -6.20 18.56 10.69
N TRP A 80 -5.00 18.55 10.11
CA TRP A 80 -4.64 17.57 9.09
C TRP A 80 -4.20 16.23 9.69
N LEU A 81 -3.73 16.23 10.94
CA LEU A 81 -3.34 15.03 11.66
C LEU A 81 -4.43 14.56 12.64
N ILE A 82 -5.23 15.49 13.14
CA ILE A 82 -6.18 15.25 14.23
C ILE A 82 -7.49 15.94 13.84
N ALA A 83 -8.48 15.16 13.41
CA ALA A 83 -9.81 15.68 13.20
C ALA A 83 -10.45 16.04 14.55
N LEU A 84 -11.15 17.18 14.62
CA LEU A 84 -11.75 17.66 15.88
C LEU A 84 -12.71 16.64 16.50
N LYS A 85 -13.49 15.95 15.66
CA LYS A 85 -14.40 14.90 16.13
C LYS A 85 -13.63 13.76 16.78
N ASP A 86 -12.54 13.31 16.16
CA ASP A 86 -11.73 12.22 16.72
C ASP A 86 -11.09 12.63 18.05
N GLU A 87 -10.68 13.89 18.20
CA GLU A 87 -10.13 14.39 19.46
C GLU A 87 -11.16 14.38 20.59
N GLN A 88 -12.42 14.69 20.28
CA GLN A 88 -13.54 14.61 21.21
C GLN A 88 -13.91 13.17 21.55
N ASP A 89 -13.92 12.28 20.55
CA ASP A 89 -14.24 10.86 20.73
C ASP A 89 -13.17 10.12 21.57
N GLU A 90 -11.94 10.64 21.66
CA GLU A 90 -10.85 10.09 22.50
C GLU A 90 -10.73 10.75 23.89
N GLU A 91 -11.64 11.67 24.25
CA GLU A 91 -11.60 12.31 25.56
C GLU A 91 -11.86 11.28 26.68
N GLY A 92 -10.88 11.14 27.59
CA GLY A 92 -10.96 10.19 28.71
C GLY A 92 -10.44 8.78 28.41
N GLU A 93 -9.93 8.53 27.20
CA GLU A 93 -9.30 7.25 26.85
C GLU A 93 -7.93 7.08 27.51
N GLY A 94 -7.56 5.82 27.81
CA GLY A 94 -6.30 5.49 28.48
C GLY A 94 -5.06 5.48 27.58
N VAL A 95 -5.25 5.62 26.27
CA VAL A 95 -4.21 5.70 25.23
C VAL A 95 -4.64 6.71 24.17
N SER A 96 -3.67 7.37 23.54
CA SER A 96 -3.96 8.36 22.49
C SER A 96 -3.57 7.88 21.11
N ALA A 97 -4.49 7.95 20.15
CA ALA A 97 -4.15 7.74 18.75
C ALA A 97 -3.44 8.96 18.13
N PHE A 98 -3.02 9.96 18.91
CA PHE A 98 -2.39 11.19 18.41
C PHE A 98 -0.89 11.30 18.75
N SER A 99 -0.33 10.26 19.36
CA SER A 99 1.11 10.13 19.65
C SER A 99 1.88 9.83 18.36
N TYR A 100 1.99 10.83 17.48
CA TYR A 100 2.69 10.71 16.21
C TYR A 100 4.17 10.46 16.39
N ASP A 101 4.68 9.54 15.57
CA ASP A 101 6.10 9.25 15.55
C ASP A 101 6.90 10.40 14.94
N ARG A 102 8.18 10.42 15.28
CA ARG A 102 9.11 11.42 14.79
C ARG A 102 9.47 11.17 13.32
N ASP A 103 9.61 9.90 12.94
CA ASP A 103 10.04 9.53 11.61
C ASP A 103 8.85 9.57 10.64
N ILE A 104 9.09 10.12 9.45
CA ILE A 104 8.09 10.22 8.38
C ILE A 104 8.58 9.40 7.19
N THR A 105 7.71 8.54 6.68
CA THR A 105 7.96 7.81 5.44
C THR A 105 7.60 8.70 4.25
N SER A 106 8.42 8.68 3.20
CA SER A 106 8.22 9.44 1.98
C SER A 106 8.39 8.56 0.74
N PHE A 107 7.62 8.86 -0.31
CA PHE A 107 7.65 8.13 -1.58
C PHE A 107 7.29 9.06 -2.75
N PRO A 108 7.77 8.79 -3.98
CA PRO A 108 7.42 9.58 -5.15
C PRO A 108 5.96 9.36 -5.56
N ILE A 109 5.27 10.43 -5.96
CA ILE A 109 3.93 10.35 -6.55
C ILE A 109 3.98 10.17 -8.06
N GLY A 110 5.08 10.53 -8.73
CA GLY A 110 5.24 10.42 -10.19
C GLY A 110 5.14 11.77 -10.93
N ASN A 111 4.46 12.76 -10.36
CA ASN A 111 4.34 14.13 -10.90
C ASN A 111 5.41 15.11 -10.38
N GLY A 112 6.48 14.60 -9.75
CA GLY A 112 7.51 15.39 -9.08
C GLY A 112 7.17 15.85 -7.66
N GLU A 113 6.00 15.47 -7.14
CA GLU A 113 5.62 15.61 -5.73
C GLU A 113 5.91 14.33 -4.96
N LEU A 114 5.93 14.45 -3.63
CA LEU A 114 6.14 13.33 -2.72
C LEU A 114 4.90 13.09 -1.87
N GLY A 115 4.56 11.82 -1.67
CA GLY A 115 3.63 11.39 -0.64
C GLY A 115 4.38 11.21 0.66
N LEU A 116 3.82 11.71 1.75
CA LEU A 116 4.34 11.53 3.10
C LEU A 116 3.35 10.73 3.92
N HIS A 117 3.83 9.66 4.56
CA HIS A 117 3.09 8.81 5.48
C HIS A 117 3.56 9.09 6.91
N LEU A 118 2.64 9.60 7.72
CA LEU A 118 2.82 9.84 9.14
C LEU A 118 1.99 8.81 9.90
N SER A 119 2.58 8.19 10.90
CA SER A 119 1.94 7.18 11.75
C SER A 119 2.03 7.61 13.20
N SER A 120 0.99 7.31 13.96
CA SER A 120 0.99 7.42 15.42
C SER A 120 0.78 6.07 16.05
N PHE A 121 1.29 5.92 17.26
CA PHE A 121 1.00 4.76 18.08
C PHE A 121 1.25 5.08 19.56
N ASP A 122 0.28 4.71 20.39
CA ASP A 122 0.41 4.72 21.83
C ASP A 122 -0.12 3.41 22.40
N ALA A 123 0.51 2.92 23.45
CA ALA A 123 0.15 1.67 24.09
C ALA A 123 0.32 1.79 25.60
N MET A 124 -0.62 1.22 26.34
CA MET A 124 -0.47 1.09 27.79
C MET A 124 0.82 0.33 28.10
N ALA A 125 1.60 0.86 29.04
CA ALA A 125 2.79 0.17 29.49
C ALA A 125 2.45 -1.22 30.06
N PRO A 126 3.35 -2.21 29.94
CA PRO A 126 3.14 -3.51 30.54
C PRO A 126 2.82 -3.38 32.03
N GLY A 127 1.75 -4.03 32.50
CA GLY A 127 1.30 -3.97 33.89
C GLY A 127 0.40 -2.77 34.24
N SER A 128 0.21 -1.81 33.33
CA SER A 128 -0.73 -0.70 33.50
C SER A 128 -2.16 -1.16 33.17
N GLY A 129 -2.89 -1.63 34.18
CA GLY A 129 -4.31 -1.97 34.06
C GLY A 129 -4.62 -3.29 33.34
N SER A 130 -5.87 -3.72 33.44
CA SER A 130 -6.35 -5.00 32.88
C SER A 130 -6.68 -4.94 31.39
N ALA A 131 -6.91 -3.73 30.85
CA ALA A 131 -7.39 -3.51 29.48
C ALA A 131 -6.28 -3.66 28.41
N GLN A 132 -5.01 -3.45 28.75
CA GLN A 132 -3.85 -3.57 27.84
C GLN A 132 -4.11 -2.94 26.46
N ALA A 133 -4.59 -1.69 26.47
CA ALA A 133 -5.01 -0.99 25.26
C ALA A 133 -3.83 -0.47 24.43
N ALA A 134 -4.05 -0.29 23.13
CA ALA A 134 -3.21 0.54 22.27
C ALA A 134 -4.07 1.19 21.18
N ALA A 135 -3.64 2.34 20.68
CA ALA A 135 -4.30 3.08 19.63
C ALA A 135 -3.30 3.80 18.73
N GLY A 136 -3.64 3.93 17.45
CA GLY A 136 -2.82 4.61 16.47
C GLY A 136 -3.61 4.91 15.20
N ARG A 137 -3.11 5.87 14.43
CA ARG A 137 -3.66 6.27 13.15
C ARG A 137 -2.56 6.55 12.14
N ASP A 138 -2.93 6.56 10.88
CA ASP A 138 -2.05 6.95 9.78
C ASP A 138 -2.68 8.09 8.99
N VAL A 139 -1.80 8.93 8.45
CA VAL A 139 -2.18 10.12 7.69
C VAL A 139 -1.23 10.26 6.52
N PHE A 140 -1.77 10.65 5.37
CA PHE A 140 -1.00 10.95 4.19
C PHE A 140 -1.10 12.42 3.79
N LEU A 141 0.05 13.05 3.60
CA LEU A 141 0.17 14.41 3.09
C LEU A 141 0.85 14.38 1.73
N VAL A 142 0.63 15.43 0.94
CA VAL A 142 1.37 15.66 -0.30
C VAL A 142 2.32 16.83 -0.10
N PHE A 143 3.57 16.64 -0.51
CA PHE A 143 4.62 17.63 -0.47
C PHE A 143 5.08 18.00 -1.87
N ASN A 144 5.17 19.30 -2.14
CA ASN A 144 5.76 19.82 -3.37
C ASN A 144 7.18 20.35 -3.08
N PRO A 145 8.25 19.66 -3.53
CA PRO A 145 9.62 20.08 -3.24
C PRO A 145 9.99 21.44 -3.85
N LYS A 146 9.37 21.82 -4.98
CA LYS A 146 9.67 23.09 -5.68
C LYS A 146 9.18 24.29 -4.89
N THR A 147 8.00 24.19 -4.27
CA THR A 147 7.40 25.27 -3.49
C THR A 147 7.60 25.11 -1.99
N SER A 148 8.07 23.94 -1.55
CA SER A 148 8.10 23.54 -0.13
C SER A 148 6.73 23.60 0.55
N ALA A 149 5.65 23.37 -0.21
CA ALA A 149 4.28 23.41 0.30
C ALA A 149 3.76 22.02 0.63
N PHE A 150 3.00 21.93 1.72
CA PHE A 150 2.23 20.73 2.09
C PHE A 150 0.74 20.94 1.82
N ARG A 151 0.05 19.84 1.57
CA ARG A 151 -1.42 19.79 1.58
C ARG A 151 -1.92 18.42 2.05
N PRO A 152 -3.19 18.32 2.47
CA PRO A 152 -3.83 17.05 2.76
C PRO A 152 -3.81 16.11 1.55
N GLY A 153 -3.49 14.84 1.77
CA GLY A 153 -3.61 13.78 0.78
C GLY A 153 -4.73 12.80 1.13
N LEU A 154 -4.52 11.98 2.17
CA LEU A 154 -5.49 11.02 2.69
C LEU A 154 -5.44 11.07 4.22
N ILE A 155 -6.33 11.87 4.82
CA ILE A 155 -6.18 12.30 6.22
C ILE A 155 -7.28 11.82 7.18
N ASN A 156 -8.37 11.24 6.66
CA ASN A 156 -9.55 10.84 7.45
C ASN A 156 -9.69 9.32 7.51
N LEU A 157 -8.60 8.61 7.82
CA LEU A 157 -8.60 7.15 7.93
C LEU A 157 -9.12 6.64 9.28
N GLY A 158 -9.32 7.54 10.26
CA GLY A 158 -9.71 7.16 11.61
C GLY A 158 -8.60 6.38 12.34
N ARG A 159 -8.99 5.47 13.24
CA ARG A 159 -8.05 4.56 13.91
C ARG A 159 -7.69 3.41 12.96
N THR A 160 -6.42 3.36 12.57
CA THR A 160 -5.86 2.33 11.67
C THR A 160 -5.10 1.26 12.45
N LYS A 161 -4.75 1.52 13.71
CA LYS A 161 -4.08 0.59 14.62
C LYS A 161 -4.79 0.63 15.96
N GLY A 162 -5.05 -0.52 16.55
CA GLY A 162 -5.50 -0.56 17.93
C GLY A 162 -5.68 -1.96 18.47
N ARG A 163 -5.69 -2.06 19.79
CA ARG A 163 -6.11 -3.26 20.52
C ARG A 163 -6.75 -2.88 21.83
N LEU A 164 -7.66 -3.73 22.28
CA LEU A 164 -8.29 -3.63 23.60
C LEU A 164 -8.58 -5.03 24.12
N ARG A 165 -8.23 -5.29 25.38
CA ARG A 165 -8.66 -6.48 26.09
C ARG A 165 -9.93 -6.17 26.87
N TYR A 166 -10.99 -6.90 26.58
CA TYR A 166 -12.27 -6.80 27.26
C TYR A 166 -12.78 -8.19 27.64
N LEU A 167 -13.19 -8.36 28.90
CA LEU A 167 -13.66 -9.65 29.48
C LEU A 167 -12.76 -10.84 29.10
N GLY A 168 -11.45 -10.64 29.10
CA GLY A 168 -10.46 -11.68 28.80
C GLY A 168 -10.20 -11.94 27.31
N CYS A 169 -10.95 -11.32 26.39
CA CYS A 169 -10.75 -11.42 24.95
C CYS A 169 -10.06 -10.17 24.38
N PHE A 170 -9.10 -10.34 23.46
CA PHE A 170 -8.50 -9.21 22.75
C PHE A 170 -9.20 -8.94 21.42
N SER A 171 -9.69 -7.71 21.26
CA SER A 171 -9.99 -7.17 19.94
C SER A 171 -8.81 -6.36 19.44
N ALA A 172 -8.52 -6.42 18.14
CA ALA A 172 -7.45 -5.65 17.53
C ALA A 172 -7.79 -5.25 16.09
N VAL A 173 -7.19 -4.17 15.63
CA VAL A 173 -7.23 -3.71 14.23
C VAL A 173 -5.82 -3.27 13.81
N ALA A 174 -5.46 -3.56 12.57
CA ALA A 174 -4.23 -3.08 11.94
C ALA A 174 -4.49 -2.83 10.45
N SER A 175 -4.15 -1.63 9.97
CA SER A 175 -4.09 -1.31 8.55
C SER A 175 -2.65 -1.37 8.06
N HIS A 176 -2.48 -2.04 6.92
CA HIS A 176 -1.24 -2.10 6.16
C HIS A 176 -1.39 -1.28 4.89
N PHE A 177 -0.33 -0.55 4.53
CA PHE A 177 -0.34 0.34 3.38
C PHE A 177 0.63 -0.14 2.34
N ILE A 178 0.15 -0.16 1.11
CA ILE A 178 0.87 -0.58 -0.07
C ILE A 178 0.79 0.58 -1.06
N ILE A 179 1.86 0.85 -1.79
CA ILE A 179 1.89 1.89 -2.82
C ILE A 179 2.21 1.25 -4.17
N GLU A 180 1.43 1.57 -5.20
CA GLU A 180 1.63 1.15 -6.59
C GLU A 180 0.86 2.06 -7.54
N ASP A 181 1.18 2.04 -8.83
CA ASP A 181 0.35 2.62 -9.90
C ASP A 181 -0.66 1.57 -10.38
N ILE A 182 -1.86 1.55 -9.78
CA ILE A 182 -2.83 0.46 -10.01
C ILE A 182 -3.64 0.66 -11.30
N ASN A 183 -3.76 1.90 -11.76
CA ASN A 183 -4.53 2.29 -12.94
C ASN A 183 -3.66 2.56 -14.19
N GLY A 184 -2.33 2.61 -14.04
CA GLY A 184 -1.36 2.83 -15.12
C GLY A 184 -1.24 4.28 -15.58
N ASP A 185 -1.64 5.26 -14.77
CA ASP A 185 -1.58 6.69 -15.13
C ASP A 185 -0.24 7.36 -14.80
N GLY A 186 0.71 6.59 -14.26
CA GLY A 186 2.03 7.04 -13.85
C GLY A 186 2.03 7.74 -12.49
N LEU A 187 0.92 7.70 -11.74
CA LEU A 187 0.80 8.25 -10.40
C LEU A 187 0.71 7.14 -9.36
N THR A 188 1.36 7.37 -8.21
CA THR A 188 1.36 6.40 -7.11
C THR A 188 0.06 6.45 -6.33
N ASP A 189 -0.65 5.33 -6.28
CA ASP A 189 -1.87 5.09 -5.52
C ASP A 189 -1.58 4.40 -4.17
N ILE A 190 -2.57 4.39 -3.27
CA ILE A 190 -2.46 3.77 -1.94
C ILE A 190 -3.47 2.65 -1.78
N GLY A 191 -2.99 1.42 -1.64
CA GLY A 191 -3.75 0.26 -1.23
C GLY A 191 -3.74 0.12 0.30
N THR A 192 -4.91 -0.06 0.90
CA THR A 192 -5.06 -0.32 2.33
C THR A 192 -5.58 -1.74 2.56
N VAL A 193 -4.88 -2.53 3.35
CA VAL A 193 -5.33 -3.85 3.81
C VAL A 193 -5.60 -3.78 5.29
N GLU A 194 -6.85 -3.99 5.70
CA GLU A 194 -7.23 -3.98 7.11
C GLU A 194 -7.38 -5.40 7.65
N GLU A 195 -6.81 -5.62 8.82
CA GLU A 195 -6.93 -6.85 9.57
C GLU A 195 -7.58 -6.59 10.91
N ARG A 196 -8.39 -7.55 11.37
CA ARG A 196 -9.09 -7.47 12.65
C ARG A 196 -8.99 -8.79 13.42
N MET A 197 -8.84 -8.66 14.73
CA MET A 197 -9.16 -9.69 15.70
C MET A 197 -10.46 -9.28 16.37
N MET A 198 -11.50 -10.10 16.26
CA MET A 198 -12.84 -9.78 16.75
C MET A 198 -13.25 -10.73 17.88
N CYS A 199 -13.80 -10.15 18.93
CA CYS A 199 -14.46 -10.85 20.01
C CYS A 199 -15.97 -10.84 19.78
N LYS A 200 -16.64 -11.98 20.01
CA LYS A 200 -18.10 -12.09 19.94
C LYS A 200 -18.67 -12.19 21.34
N GLU A 201 -19.48 -11.21 21.71
CA GLU A 201 -20.24 -11.21 22.96
C GLU A 201 -21.56 -11.95 22.77
N TYR A 202 -21.95 -12.73 23.76
CA TYR A 202 -23.27 -13.36 23.83
C TYR A 202 -23.58 -13.70 25.29
N THR A 203 -24.87 -13.73 25.62
CA THR A 203 -25.33 -14.23 26.90
C THR A 203 -25.52 -15.74 26.79
N ASN A 204 -24.89 -16.51 27.68
CA ASN A 204 -25.06 -17.97 27.69
C ASN A 204 -26.42 -18.38 28.28
N ASP A 205 -26.71 -19.69 28.28
CA ASP A 205 -27.98 -20.24 28.81
C ASP A 205 -28.21 -19.97 30.31
N GLN A 206 -27.18 -19.49 31.04
CA GLN A 206 -27.24 -19.13 32.45
C GLN A 206 -27.48 -17.63 32.66
N GLY A 207 -27.70 -16.85 31.59
CA GLY A 207 -27.88 -15.40 31.68
C GLY A 207 -26.57 -14.64 31.93
N VAL A 208 -25.40 -15.26 31.72
CA VAL A 208 -24.09 -14.65 31.95
C VAL A 208 -23.48 -14.20 30.63
N ASP A 209 -23.03 -12.95 30.58
CA ASP A 209 -22.31 -12.42 29.43
C ASP A 209 -20.94 -13.08 29.30
N VAL A 210 -20.72 -13.70 28.15
CA VAL A 210 -19.50 -14.40 27.80
C VAL A 210 -18.96 -13.89 26.46
N VAL A 211 -17.66 -14.06 26.28
CA VAL A 211 -16.96 -13.62 25.08
C VAL A 211 -16.26 -14.79 24.42
N ALA A 212 -16.53 -15.01 23.13
CA ALA A 212 -15.81 -15.97 22.30
C ALA A 212 -14.83 -15.27 21.36
N GLY A 213 -13.69 -15.90 21.10
CA GLY A 213 -12.67 -15.40 20.17
C GLY A 213 -11.26 -15.42 20.78
N PRO A 214 -10.32 -14.65 20.22
CA PRO A 214 -10.50 -13.80 19.04
C PRO A 214 -10.67 -14.59 17.75
N PHE A 215 -11.39 -13.99 16.80
CA PHE A 215 -11.51 -14.47 15.42
C PHE A 215 -10.81 -13.51 14.49
N TYR A 216 -9.86 -14.02 13.71
CA TYR A 216 -9.13 -13.24 12.73
C TYR A 216 -9.97 -12.99 11.47
N ARG A 217 -9.88 -11.78 10.92
CA ARG A 217 -10.44 -11.39 9.62
C ARG A 217 -9.45 -10.47 8.90
N GLN A 218 -9.32 -10.64 7.60
CA GLN A 218 -8.64 -9.71 6.70
C GLN A 218 -9.65 -9.24 5.66
N ASP A 219 -9.72 -7.93 5.46
CA ASP A 219 -10.53 -7.33 4.42
C ASP A 219 -9.79 -7.32 3.08
N LEU A 220 -10.55 -7.18 1.99
CA LEU A 220 -9.97 -6.94 0.67
C LEU A 220 -9.16 -5.64 0.68
N ILE A 221 -8.15 -5.58 -0.18
CA ILE A 221 -7.36 -4.36 -0.40
C ILE A 221 -8.28 -3.29 -0.97
N LYS A 222 -8.31 -2.11 -0.32
CA LYS A 222 -9.05 -0.94 -0.81
C LYS A 222 -8.07 0.06 -1.42
N TRP A 223 -8.30 0.45 -2.66
CA TRP A 223 -7.40 1.36 -3.37
C TRP A 223 -7.90 2.80 -3.32
N HIS A 224 -6.95 3.71 -3.12
CA HIS A 224 -7.16 5.15 -3.18
C HIS A 224 -6.31 5.72 -4.30
N LEU A 225 -6.95 6.19 -5.37
CA LEU A 225 -6.28 6.69 -6.55
C LEU A 225 -5.85 8.15 -6.38
N PHE A 226 -4.66 8.49 -6.85
CA PHE A 226 -4.17 9.86 -6.79
C PHE A 226 -4.77 10.72 -7.91
N HIS A 227 -5.67 11.65 -7.55
CA HIS A 227 -6.30 12.53 -8.51
C HIS A 227 -6.51 13.93 -7.96
N LYS A 228 -6.19 14.96 -8.76
CA LYS A 228 -6.32 16.38 -8.38
C LYS A 228 -5.65 16.70 -7.03
N GLY A 229 -4.48 16.10 -6.82
CA GLY A 229 -3.61 16.42 -5.69
C GLY A 229 -3.95 15.73 -4.36
N GLN A 230 -4.81 14.72 -4.36
CA GLN A 230 -5.18 13.92 -3.18
C GLN A 230 -5.50 12.47 -3.58
N TRP A 231 -5.46 11.54 -2.62
CA TRP A 231 -5.89 10.16 -2.86
C TRP A 231 -7.37 10.00 -2.53
N ARG A 232 -8.13 9.33 -3.38
CA ARG A 232 -9.56 9.07 -3.18
C ARG A 232 -9.88 7.61 -3.43
N TYR A 233 -10.68 7.03 -2.55
CA TYR A 233 -11.14 5.67 -2.68
C TYR A 233 -11.85 5.43 -4.02
N ASP A 234 -11.52 4.30 -4.66
CA ASP A 234 -12.16 3.83 -5.90
C ASP A 234 -12.44 2.32 -5.80
N GLU A 235 -13.73 1.97 -5.71
CA GLU A 235 -14.19 0.59 -5.53
C GLU A 235 -13.91 -0.32 -6.73
N GLN A 236 -13.66 0.24 -7.92
CA GLN A 236 -13.37 -0.55 -9.12
C GLN A 236 -12.12 -1.43 -8.96
N TYR A 237 -11.20 -1.02 -8.08
CA TYR A 237 -9.91 -1.68 -7.87
C TYR A 237 -9.88 -2.56 -6.63
N ASP A 238 -10.99 -2.68 -5.88
CA ASP A 238 -11.03 -3.46 -4.64
C ASP A 238 -10.58 -4.91 -4.83
N GLY A 239 -9.77 -5.39 -3.88
CA GLY A 239 -9.20 -6.73 -3.88
C GLY A 239 -8.10 -6.96 -4.92
N ARG A 240 -7.82 -6.01 -5.81
CA ARG A 240 -6.73 -6.13 -6.79
C ARG A 240 -5.39 -6.06 -6.06
N LEU A 241 -4.51 -7.02 -6.35
CA LEU A 241 -3.15 -7.07 -5.85
C LEU A 241 -2.23 -7.38 -7.03
N LEU A 242 -1.21 -6.54 -7.24
CA LEU A 242 -0.18 -6.79 -8.24
C LEU A 242 0.82 -7.83 -7.70
N GLU A 243 1.51 -8.54 -8.60
CA GLU A 243 2.50 -9.55 -8.20
C GLU A 243 3.63 -8.96 -7.36
N GLN A 244 4.03 -7.74 -7.70
CA GLN A 244 5.01 -6.97 -6.97
C GLN A 244 4.31 -5.74 -6.40
N VAL A 245 4.48 -5.57 -5.11
CA VAL A 245 3.97 -4.41 -4.41
C VAL A 245 5.00 -3.83 -3.46
N THR A 246 4.95 -2.52 -3.27
CA THR A 246 5.79 -1.79 -2.33
C THR A 246 5.01 -1.51 -1.06
N GLU A 247 5.33 -2.24 0.01
CA GLU A 247 4.75 -2.00 1.34
C GLU A 247 5.42 -0.80 2.03
N LEU A 248 4.61 0.07 2.64
CA LEU A 248 5.10 1.10 3.54
C LEU A 248 5.45 0.49 4.91
N PRO A 249 6.61 0.85 5.49
CA PRO A 249 7.06 0.25 6.74
C PRO A 249 6.14 0.61 7.91
N LEU A 250 6.13 -0.27 8.92
CA LEU A 250 5.65 0.11 10.25
C LEU A 250 6.59 1.15 10.85
N ILE A 251 6.03 2.28 11.26
CA ILE A 251 6.77 3.36 11.93
C ILE A 251 6.50 3.25 13.43
N GLY A 252 7.55 3.32 14.26
CA GLY A 252 7.42 3.33 15.72
C GLY A 252 7.17 1.98 16.39
N ILE A 253 6.85 0.94 15.63
CA ILE A 253 6.46 -0.38 16.15
C ILE A 253 7.14 -1.51 15.38
N ALA A 254 7.48 -2.58 16.08
CA ALA A 254 8.12 -3.77 15.49
C ALA A 254 7.11 -4.77 14.89
N PHE A 255 5.87 -4.75 15.39
CA PHE A 255 4.78 -5.63 14.96
C PHE A 255 3.43 -4.94 15.22
N SER A 256 2.39 -5.38 14.52
CA SER A 256 1.06 -4.76 14.61
C SER A 256 0.27 -5.22 15.84
N PRO A 257 -0.80 -4.48 16.22
CA PRO A 257 -1.71 -4.95 17.27
C PRO A 257 -2.34 -6.32 16.98
N VAL A 258 -2.54 -6.67 15.71
CA VAL A 258 -3.03 -7.99 15.30
C VAL A 258 -1.97 -9.06 15.54
N ASP A 259 -0.70 -8.77 15.25
CA ASP A 259 0.44 -9.67 15.52
C ASP A 259 0.59 -9.97 17.00
N PHE A 260 0.44 -8.94 17.84
CA PHE A 260 0.45 -9.11 19.28
C PHE A 260 -0.59 -10.14 19.75
N VAL A 261 -1.83 -10.01 19.26
CA VAL A 261 -2.91 -10.93 19.63
C VAL A 261 -2.64 -12.33 19.08
N GLY A 262 -2.11 -12.41 17.86
CA GLY A 262 -1.62 -13.65 17.25
C GLY A 262 -0.66 -14.41 18.17
N GLU A 263 0.36 -13.70 18.65
CA GLU A 263 1.36 -14.23 19.57
C GLU A 263 0.75 -14.68 20.91
N VAL A 264 -0.12 -13.86 21.51
CA VAL A 264 -0.73 -14.16 22.82
C VAL A 264 -1.60 -15.41 22.80
N TYR A 265 -2.42 -15.61 21.76
CA TYR A 265 -3.37 -16.74 21.72
C TYR A 265 -2.84 -17.99 21.05
N TRP A 266 -1.98 -17.84 20.05
CA TRP A 266 -1.52 -18.96 19.21
C TRP A 266 -0.02 -19.17 19.23
N GLN A 267 0.75 -18.33 19.93
CA GLN A 267 2.22 -18.38 19.94
C GLN A 267 2.78 -18.45 18.51
N SER A 268 2.21 -17.63 17.63
CA SER A 268 2.54 -17.62 16.20
C SER A 268 2.16 -16.29 15.56
N TYR A 269 3.01 -15.82 14.65
CA TYR A 269 2.72 -14.69 13.76
C TYR A 269 2.08 -15.12 12.44
N ASP A 270 1.87 -16.43 12.22
CA ASP A 270 1.31 -16.96 10.99
C ASP A 270 -0.23 -16.98 11.03
N PRO A 271 -0.92 -16.16 10.20
CA PRO A 271 -2.37 -16.11 10.19
C PRO A 271 -3.05 -17.40 9.73
N ARG A 272 -2.32 -18.34 9.11
CA ARG A 272 -2.86 -19.64 8.69
C ARG A 272 -3.23 -20.55 9.86
N VAL A 273 -2.64 -20.35 11.04
CA VAL A 273 -2.95 -21.13 12.25
C VAL A 273 -3.91 -20.42 13.20
N TRP A 274 -4.25 -19.16 12.92
CA TRP A 274 -5.21 -18.39 13.71
C TRP A 274 -6.64 -18.83 13.38
N ARG A 275 -7.56 -18.72 14.35
CA ARG A 275 -8.98 -19.02 14.12
C ARG A 275 -9.58 -17.95 13.19
N SER A 276 -9.62 -18.23 11.90
CA SER A 276 -10.04 -17.28 10.87
C SER A 276 -11.54 -17.33 10.59
N ARG A 277 -12.12 -16.16 10.32
CA ARG A 277 -13.44 -15.93 9.73
C ARG A 277 -13.34 -15.11 8.44
N SER A 278 -12.16 -14.97 7.84
CA SER A 278 -11.99 -14.34 6.54
C SER A 278 -12.69 -15.20 5.47
N PRO A 279 -13.75 -14.71 4.80
CA PRO A 279 -14.45 -15.51 3.80
C PRO A 279 -13.55 -15.94 2.62
N GLN A 280 -12.54 -15.13 2.30
CA GLN A 280 -11.60 -15.34 1.20
C GLN A 280 -10.23 -15.88 1.67
N GLY A 281 -10.08 -16.19 2.96
CA GLY A 281 -8.78 -16.54 3.54
C GLY A 281 -7.84 -15.34 3.73
N VAL A 282 -6.53 -15.61 3.83
CA VAL A 282 -5.48 -14.58 3.94
C VAL A 282 -4.98 -14.28 2.53
N LEU A 283 -5.23 -13.07 2.02
CA LEU A 283 -4.86 -12.66 0.67
C LEU A 283 -3.52 -11.93 0.63
N TYR A 284 -3.18 -11.24 1.71
CA TYR A 284 -1.97 -10.46 1.84
C TYR A 284 -1.27 -10.77 3.16
N VAL A 285 0.05 -10.96 3.11
CA VAL A 285 0.88 -11.09 4.31
C VAL A 285 1.96 -10.00 4.21
N PRO A 286 1.98 -9.04 5.14
CA PRO A 286 3.02 -8.02 5.24
C PRO A 286 4.43 -8.62 5.20
N ALA A 287 5.36 -7.98 4.50
CA ALA A 287 6.75 -8.42 4.39
C ALA A 287 7.41 -8.51 5.77
N TYR A 288 7.16 -7.54 6.65
CA TYR A 288 7.69 -7.58 8.03
C TYR A 288 7.15 -8.81 8.80
N ARG A 289 5.88 -9.20 8.59
CA ARG A 289 5.28 -10.38 9.22
C ARG A 289 5.89 -11.67 8.70
N LYS A 290 6.17 -11.76 7.39
CA LYS A 290 6.89 -12.93 6.82
C LYS A 290 8.23 -13.13 7.53
N GLU A 291 8.93 -12.05 7.84
CA GLU A 291 10.19 -12.11 8.59
C GLU A 291 9.96 -12.54 10.05
N LEU A 292 8.92 -12.03 10.73
CA LEU A 292 8.55 -12.49 12.08
C LEU A 292 8.23 -13.99 12.12
N ILE A 293 7.48 -14.50 11.14
CA ILE A 293 7.17 -15.94 10.99
C ILE A 293 8.47 -16.73 10.85
N ARG A 294 9.34 -16.33 9.93
CA ARG A 294 10.64 -16.99 9.68
C ARG A 294 11.51 -17.02 10.94
N GLN A 295 11.61 -15.90 11.67
CA GLN A 295 12.37 -15.83 12.92
C GLN A 295 11.77 -16.69 14.03
N HIS A 296 10.44 -16.76 14.12
CA HIS A 296 9.75 -17.58 15.10
C HIS A 296 9.94 -19.08 14.84
N GLU A 297 9.87 -19.51 13.58
CA GLU A 297 10.13 -20.90 13.17
C GLU A 297 11.57 -21.34 13.48
N GLN A 298 12.55 -20.45 13.34
CA GLN A 298 13.95 -20.76 13.64
C GLN A 298 14.27 -20.88 15.13
N LYS A 299 13.42 -20.35 16.01
CA LYS A 299 13.61 -20.42 17.48
C LYS A 299 12.98 -21.66 18.10
N ARG A 300 12.20 -22.42 17.34
CA ARG A 300 11.57 -23.69 17.76
C ARG A 300 12.43 -24.87 17.36
#